data_AF-A0A6G7RXK4-F1
#
_entry.id   AF-A0A6G7RXK4-F1
#
_cell.length_a   1.000
_cell.length_b   1.000
_cell.length_c   1.000
_cell.angle_alpha   90.00
_cell.angle_beta   90.00
_cell.angle_gamma   90.00
#
_symmetry.space_group_name_H-M   'P 1'
#
loop_
_entity.id
_entity.type
_entity.pdbx_description
1 polymer ?
#
loop_
_entity_poly.entity_id
_entity_poly.type
_entity_poly.pdbx_seq_one_letter_code
_entity_poly.pdbx_strand_id
1 'polypeptide(L)'
;MKHLILFVCALFLTTSAVLAQDNSKLEDANYVILLNEQVFHYTKDGVTLLKEDLKLNNDTVVKTDGTYTTKEGKTLQLKDGECLGMSGKLYKDQATLTKKLKKELR
;
A
#
# COMPACT_ATOMS: atom_id res chain seq x y z
N MET A 1 8.46 18.77 66.18
CA MET A 1 7.20 19.48 65.87
C MET A 1 7.07 19.60 64.37
N LYS A 2 5.90 19.20 63.84
CA LYS A 2 5.13 19.78 62.72
C LYS A 2 5.97 20.33 61.54
N HIS A 3 5.82 19.88 60.30
CA HIS A 3 4.56 19.85 59.57
C HIS A 3 4.52 18.74 58.53
N LEU A 4 3.56 17.84 58.72
CA LEU A 4 2.84 17.13 57.68
C LEU A 4 2.00 18.17 56.91
N ILE A 5 2.08 18.20 55.57
CA ILE A 5 1.04 18.63 54.60
C ILE A 5 1.62 18.30 53.19
N LEU A 6 1.17 17.25 52.50
CA LEU A 6 -0.04 17.11 51.66
C LEU A 6 0.21 17.47 50.18
N PHE A 7 -0.45 16.71 49.30
CA PHE A 7 -0.52 16.76 47.82
C PHE A 7 0.37 15.73 47.09
N VAL A 8 -0.10 14.49 46.87
CA VAL A 8 -1.16 14.06 45.93
C VAL A 8 -0.79 14.37 44.47
N CYS A 9 -0.74 13.30 43.69
CA CYS A 9 -0.78 13.25 42.23
C CYS A 9 0.40 13.82 41.44
N ALA A 10 1.39 12.96 41.20
CA ALA A 10 2.07 12.93 39.90
C ALA A 10 2.35 11.48 39.49
N LEU A 11 1.32 10.64 39.49
CA LEU A 11 1.24 9.51 38.56
C LEU A 11 1.02 10.08 37.14
N PHE A 12 2.00 10.81 36.62
CA PHE A 12 2.19 10.89 35.19
C PHE A 12 3.21 9.83 34.83
N LEU A 13 2.76 8.58 34.94
CA LEU A 13 3.17 7.56 34.00
C LEU A 13 2.85 8.16 32.63
N THR A 14 3.82 8.86 32.04
CA THR A 14 3.80 9.16 30.63
C THR A 14 3.98 7.82 29.96
N THR A 15 2.86 7.11 29.83
CA THR A 15 2.73 6.04 28.87
C THR A 15 3.23 6.66 27.57
N SER A 16 4.41 6.23 27.14
CA SER A 16 4.81 6.38 25.76
C SER A 16 3.75 5.62 24.97
N ALA A 17 2.66 6.30 24.62
CA ALA A 17 1.83 5.89 23.51
C ALA A 17 2.71 6.07 22.29
N VAL A 18 3.59 5.09 22.06
CA VAL A 18 4.14 4.80 20.76
C VAL A 18 2.90 4.41 19.95
N LEU A 19 2.24 5.41 19.38
CA LEU A 19 1.39 5.21 18.24
C LEU A 19 2.35 4.82 17.11
N ALA A 20 2.81 3.57 17.13
CA ALA A 20 3.15 2.89 15.90
C ALA A 20 1.82 2.78 15.15
N GLN A 21 1.41 3.88 14.51
CA GLN A 21 0.28 3.87 13.60
C GLN A 21 0.63 2.83 12.55
N ASP A 22 -0.05 1.70 12.66
CA ASP A 22 -0.02 0.54 11.79
C ASP A 22 -0.34 0.98 10.36
N ASN A 23 0.66 1.52 9.65
CA ASN A 23 0.50 2.10 8.31
C ASN A 23 0.86 1.06 7.23
N SER A 24 0.64 -0.22 7.53
CA SER A 24 1.21 -1.34 6.75
C SER A 24 0.20 -2.28 6.11
N LYS A 25 -1.11 -2.17 6.41
CA LYS A 25 -2.01 -3.31 6.16
C LYS A 25 -2.71 -3.38 4.81
N LEU A 26 -2.55 -2.39 3.95
CA LEU A 26 -3.26 -2.37 2.70
C LEU A 26 -2.32 -2.69 1.54
N GLU A 27 -2.14 -3.99 1.32
CA GLU A 27 -1.19 -4.52 0.33
C GLU A 27 -1.35 -3.88 -1.06
N ASP A 28 -2.58 -3.76 -1.55
CA ASP A 28 -2.89 -3.18 -2.86
C ASP A 28 -2.97 -1.64 -2.88
N ALA A 29 -2.61 -0.96 -1.78
CA ALA A 29 -2.44 0.49 -1.79
C ALA A 29 -1.22 0.91 -2.63
N ASN A 30 -0.24 0.03 -2.75
CA ASN A 30 0.79 0.10 -3.77
C ASN A 30 0.35 -0.77 -4.97
N TYR A 31 0.45 -0.22 -6.18
CA TYR A 31 -0.03 -0.89 -7.39
C TYR A 31 0.60 -0.27 -8.63
N VAL A 32 0.49 -0.98 -9.75
CA VAL A 32 0.81 -0.45 -11.08
C VAL A 32 -0.47 -0.19 -11.86
N ILE A 33 -0.45 0.81 -12.75
CA ILE A 33 -1.53 1.13 -13.68
C ILE A 33 -0.96 1.43 -15.05
N LEU A 34 -1.63 0.98 -16.12
CA LEU A 34 -1.31 1.37 -17.49
C LEU A 34 -2.16 2.58 -17.88
N LEU A 35 -1.53 3.67 -18.32
CA LEU A 35 -2.19 4.87 -18.82
C LEU A 35 -1.45 5.37 -20.06
N ASN A 36 -2.14 5.53 -21.18
CA ASN A 36 -1.58 6.03 -22.44
C ASN A 36 -0.26 5.31 -22.81
N GLU A 37 -0.27 3.98 -22.80
CA GLU A 37 0.88 3.11 -23.12
C GLU A 37 2.07 3.23 -22.14
N GLN A 38 1.88 3.90 -21.00
CA GLN A 38 2.89 4.06 -19.96
C GLN A 38 2.45 3.40 -18.65
N VAL A 39 3.35 2.63 -18.04
CA VAL A 39 3.09 2.00 -16.74
C VAL A 39 3.56 2.90 -15.61
N PHE A 40 2.66 3.25 -14.71
CA PHE A 40 2.97 4.02 -13.50
C PHE A 40 2.92 3.14 -12.27
N HIS A 41 3.94 3.26 -11.41
CA HIS A 41 3.98 2.62 -10.10
C HIS A 41 3.56 3.63 -9.03
N TYR A 42 2.41 3.37 -8.41
CA TYR A 42 1.89 4.09 -7.27
C TYR A 42 2.44 3.46 -5.99
N THR A 43 3.15 4.25 -5.21
CA THR A 43 3.67 3.87 -3.90
C THR A 43 3.24 4.90 -2.85
N LYS A 44 3.42 4.54 -1.57
CA LYS A 44 3.28 5.50 -0.46
C LYS A 44 4.14 6.78 -0.62
N ASP A 45 5.27 6.68 -1.32
CA ASP A 45 6.24 7.76 -1.46
C ASP A 45 5.94 8.63 -2.70
N GLY A 46 5.00 8.21 -3.55
CA GLY A 46 4.55 8.93 -4.73
C GLY A 46 4.34 8.03 -5.94
N VAL A 47 4.12 8.69 -7.08
CA VAL A 47 3.88 8.05 -8.38
C VAL A 47 5.11 8.21 -9.25
N THR A 48 5.57 7.12 -9.85
CA THR A 48 6.73 7.13 -10.75
C THR A 48 6.43 6.33 -12.01
N LEU A 49 7.05 6.71 -13.14
CA LEU A 49 7.06 5.85 -14.32
C LEU A 49 7.85 4.57 -14.01
N LEU A 50 7.32 3.42 -14.39
CA LEU A 50 8.00 2.15 -14.22
C LEU A 50 9.15 2.04 -15.23
N LYS A 51 10.39 2.10 -14.73
CA LYS A 51 11.61 2.08 -15.56
C LYS A 51 12.28 0.71 -15.66
N GLU A 52 11.93 -0.19 -14.76
CA GLU A 52 12.51 -1.53 -14.63
C GLU A 52 11.39 -2.52 -14.29
N ASP A 53 11.61 -3.80 -14.56
CA ASP A 53 10.64 -4.85 -14.23
C ASP A 53 10.36 -4.86 -12.71
N LEU A 54 9.09 -4.86 -12.33
CA LEU A 54 8.64 -4.90 -10.95
C LEU A 54 8.17 -6.30 -10.57
N LYS A 55 8.78 -6.89 -9.56
CA LYS A 55 8.27 -8.11 -8.94
C LYS A 55 7.27 -7.78 -7.84
N LEU A 56 6.03 -8.26 -8.00
CA LEU A 56 4.95 -8.16 -7.02
C LEU A 56 5.15 -9.17 -5.87
N ASN A 57 4.38 -9.05 -4.79
CA ASN A 57 4.51 -9.91 -3.60
C ASN A 57 4.15 -11.37 -3.89
N ASN A 58 3.24 -11.60 -4.85
CA ASN A 58 2.80 -12.94 -5.27
C ASN A 58 3.71 -13.60 -6.31
N ASP A 59 4.93 -13.10 -6.49
CA ASP A 59 5.91 -13.49 -7.51
C ASP A 59 5.55 -13.15 -8.97
N THR A 60 4.43 -12.45 -9.25
CA THR A 60 4.16 -11.90 -10.59
C THR A 60 5.22 -10.85 -10.94
N VAL A 61 5.72 -10.86 -12.17
CA VAL A 61 6.65 -9.84 -12.69
C VAL A 61 5.92 -8.96 -13.70
N VAL A 62 5.93 -7.64 -13.49
CA VAL A 62 5.38 -6.63 -14.39
C VAL A 62 6.50 -5.95 -15.15
N LYS A 63 6.38 -5.87 -16.46
CA LYS A 63 7.31 -5.19 -17.36
C LYS A 63 6.91 -3.73 -17.59
N THR A 64 7.85 -2.94 -18.08
CA THR A 64 7.66 -1.51 -18.36
C THR A 64 6.62 -1.20 -19.44
N ASP A 65 6.26 -2.19 -20.26
CA ASP A 65 5.23 -2.12 -21.30
C ASP A 65 3.83 -2.56 -20.82
N GLY A 66 3.70 -2.96 -19.54
CA GLY A 66 2.45 -3.40 -18.94
C GLY A 66 2.14 -4.88 -19.17
N THR A 67 3.02 -5.64 -19.82
CA THR A 67 2.98 -7.10 -19.80
C THR A 67 3.32 -7.59 -18.39
N TYR A 68 2.63 -8.61 -17.91
CA TYR A 68 2.96 -9.27 -16.65
C TYR A 68 2.90 -10.78 -16.76
N THR A 69 3.83 -11.45 -16.08
CA THR A 69 3.93 -12.90 -16.02
C THR A 69 3.66 -13.36 -14.59
N THR A 70 2.63 -14.18 -14.40
CA THR A 70 2.30 -14.74 -13.09
C THR A 70 3.33 -15.77 -12.65
N LYS A 71 3.31 -16.15 -11.37
CA LYS A 71 4.15 -17.21 -10.81
C LYS A 71 4.06 -18.53 -11.60
N GLU A 72 2.88 -18.83 -12.14
CA GLU A 72 2.60 -20.03 -12.94
C GLU A 72 3.11 -19.92 -14.39
N GLY A 73 3.77 -18.81 -14.74
CA GLY A 73 4.31 -18.55 -16.08
C GLY A 73 3.30 -18.02 -17.09
N LYS A 74 2.06 -17.72 -16.67
CA LYS A 74 1.05 -17.15 -17.57
C LYS A 74 1.37 -15.69 -17.84
N THR A 75 1.52 -15.34 -19.11
CA THR A 75 1.78 -13.96 -19.55
C THR A 75 0.50 -13.28 -20.03
N LEU A 76 0.27 -12.06 -19.58
CA LEU A 76 -0.92 -11.24 -19.80
C LEU A 76 -0.51 -9.78 -20.01
N GLN A 77 -1.42 -8.96 -20.53
CA GLN A 77 -1.19 -7.53 -20.78
C GLN A 77 -2.22 -6.71 -20.01
N LEU A 78 -1.77 -5.66 -19.31
CA LEU A 78 -2.66 -4.66 -18.75
C LEU A 78 -3.35 -3.88 -19.86
N LYS A 79 -4.63 -3.59 -19.68
CA LYS A 79 -5.36 -2.62 -20.50
C LYS A 79 -5.26 -1.23 -19.92
N ASP A 80 -5.48 -0.24 -20.76
CA ASP A 80 -5.53 1.16 -20.33
C ASP A 80 -6.55 1.35 -19.19
N GLY A 81 -6.10 1.96 -18.09
CA GLY A 81 -6.86 2.17 -16.86
C GLY A 81 -6.87 1.00 -15.88
N GLU A 82 -6.46 -0.21 -16.28
CA GLU A 82 -6.41 -1.36 -15.36
C GLU A 82 -5.28 -1.20 -14.34
N CYS A 83 -5.57 -1.60 -13.09
CA CYS A 83 -4.60 -1.58 -12.00
C CYS A 83 -4.26 -3.01 -11.59
N LEU A 84 -2.99 -3.27 -11.32
CA LEU A 84 -2.52 -4.52 -10.74
C LEU A 84 -1.90 -4.22 -9.38
N GLY A 85 -2.56 -4.67 -8.31
CA GLY A 85 -2.09 -4.47 -6.94
C GLY A 85 -0.86 -5.31 -6.62
N MET A 86 -0.09 -4.94 -5.60
CA MET A 86 1.07 -5.72 -5.16
C MET A 86 0.74 -7.17 -4.75
N SER A 87 -0.52 -7.47 -4.41
CA SER A 87 -0.98 -8.85 -4.20
C SER A 87 -1.10 -9.69 -5.49
N GLY A 88 -0.93 -9.07 -6.66
CA GLY A 88 -1.18 -9.65 -7.97
C GLY A 88 -2.64 -9.63 -8.41
N LYS A 89 -3.50 -8.94 -7.66
CA LYS A 89 -4.93 -8.82 -8.00
C LYS A 89 -5.15 -7.73 -9.05
N LEU A 90 -5.86 -8.10 -10.12
CA LEU A 90 -6.27 -7.19 -11.18
C LEU A 90 -7.56 -6.45 -10.81
N TYR A 91 -7.58 -5.16 -11.09
CA TYR A 91 -8.71 -4.27 -10.93
C TYR A 91 -8.99 -3.57 -12.25
N LYS A 92 -10.27 -3.53 -12.65
CA LYS A 92 -10.68 -2.93 -13.93
C LYS A 92 -10.37 -1.44 -14.07
N ASP A 93 -10.31 -0.73 -12.94
CA ASP A 93 -10.09 0.71 -12.86
C ASP A 93 -9.65 1.10 -11.43
N GLN A 94 -9.06 2.29 -11.31
CA GLN A 94 -8.61 2.85 -10.04
C GLN A 94 -9.78 3.08 -9.05
N ALA A 95 -10.99 3.34 -9.54
CA ALA A 95 -12.17 3.51 -8.71
C ALA A 95 -12.56 2.20 -7.97
N THR A 96 -12.45 1.06 -8.64
CA THR A 96 -12.72 -0.27 -8.10
C THR A 96 -11.68 -0.65 -7.05
N LEU A 97 -10.40 -0.39 -7.35
CA LEU A 97 -9.33 -0.51 -6.38
C LEU A 97 -9.65 0.34 -5.14
N THR A 98 -9.85 1.65 -5.29
CA THR A 98 -10.13 2.58 -4.18
C THR A 98 -11.34 2.15 -3.34
N LYS A 99 -12.40 1.65 -3.98
CA LYS A 99 -13.58 1.13 -3.27
C LYS A 99 -13.23 -0.11 -2.42
N LYS A 100 -12.40 -1.01 -2.94
CA LYS A 100 -11.91 -2.19 -2.20
C LYS A 100 -11.05 -1.77 -1.02
N LEU A 101 -10.09 -0.86 -1.24
CA LEU A 101 -9.23 -0.30 -0.21
C LEU A 101 -10.04 0.33 0.94
N LYS A 102 -11.02 1.18 0.62
CA LYS A 102 -11.93 1.79 1.61
C LYS A 102 -12.75 0.77 2.41
N LYS A 103 -13.07 -0.38 1.82
CA LYS A 103 -13.81 -1.45 2.50
C LYS A 103 -12.92 -2.18 3.49
N GLU A 104 -11.63 -2.33 3.21
CA GLU A 104 -10.67 -3.01 4.08
C GLU A 104 -10.20 -2.16 5.26
N LEU A 105 -10.41 -0.84 5.19
CA LEU A 105 -10.15 0.11 6.28
C LEU A 105 -11.31 0.23 7.29
N ARG A 106 -12.45 -0.44 7.07
CA ARG A 106 -13.63 -0.43 7.94
C ARG A 106 -13.68 -1.68 8.80
#